data_AF-A0A7M1P185-F1
#
_entry.id   AF-A0A7M1P185-F1
#
_cell.length_a   1.000
_cell.length_b   1.000
_cell.length_c   1.000
_cell.angle_alpha   90.00
_cell.angle_beta   90.00
_cell.angle_gamma   90.00
#
_symmetry.space_group_name_H-M   'P 1'
#
loop_
_entity.id
_entity.type
_entity.pdbx_description
1 polymer ?
#
loop_
_entity_poly.entity_id
_entity_poly.type
_entity_poly.pdbx_seq_one_letter_code
_entity_poly.pdbx_strand_id
1 'polypeptide(L)' 'MIKKSLEESVLLLKQLRTEMHDKMDNSQLENLDSVIRQLEVAQSQSQILELLGKALSSIPWIYKIIEHLSLLP' A
#
# COMPACT_ATOMS: atom_id res chain seq x y z
N MET A 1 -0.24 -20.64 -2.55
CA MET A 1 -0.80 -19.94 -1.36
C MET A 1 -0.50 -18.45 -1.38
N ILE A 2 0.77 -18.02 -1.49
CA ILE A 2 1.16 -16.59 -1.46
C ILE A 2 0.47 -15.74 -2.54
N LYS A 3 0.33 -16.26 -3.77
CA LYS A 3 -0.32 -15.52 -4.88
C LYS A 3 -1.79 -15.15 -4.62
N LYS A 4 -2.58 -16.05 -4.04
CA LYS A 4 -3.99 -15.79 -3.74
C LYS A 4 -4.13 -14.68 -2.67
N SER A 5 -3.30 -14.73 -1.63
CA SER A 5 -3.26 -13.70 -0.60
C SER A 5 -2.76 -12.34 -1.13
N LEU A 6 -1.87 -12.35 -2.13
CA LEU A 6 -1.42 -11.13 -2.81
C LEU A 6 -2.54 -10.51 -3.65
N GLU A 7 -3.26 -11.30 -4.44
CA GLU A 7 -4.39 -10.84 -5.25
C GLU A 7 -5.49 -10.21 -4.38
N GLU A 8 -5.83 -10.84 -3.26
CA GLU A 8 -6.75 -10.30 -2.26
C GLU A 8 -6.23 -8.98 -1.66
N SER A 9 -4.93 -8.91 -1.34
CA SER A 9 -4.31 -7.68 -0.81
C SER A 9 -4.34 -6.53 -1.83
N VAL A 10 -4.07 -6.83 -3.11
CA VAL A 10 -4.14 -5.85 -4.21
C VAL A 10 -5.57 -5.35 -4.40
N LEU A 11 -6.57 -6.22 -4.31
CA LEU A 11 -7.97 -5.84 -4.38
C LEU A 11 -8.36 -4.89 -3.25
N LEU A 12 -7.95 -5.20 -2.01
CA LEU A 12 -8.19 -4.34 -0.85
C LEU A 12 -7.52 -2.97 -1.02
N LEU A 13 -6.29 -2.91 -1.56
CA LEU A 13 -5.61 -1.64 -1.83
C LEU A 13 -6.35 -0.79 -2.87
N LYS A 14 -6.93 -1.41 -3.91
CA LYS A 14 -7.75 -0.70 -4.91
C LYS A 14 -9.05 -0.15 -4.32
N GLN A 15 -9.70 -0.92 -3.44
CA GLN A 15 -10.89 -0.47 -2.71
C GLN A 15 -10.54 0.72 -1.81
N LEU A 16 -9.46 0.61 -1.04
CA LEU A 16 -8.99 1.67 -0.17
C LEU A 16 -8.64 2.95 -0.94
N ARG A 17 -7.94 2.82 -2.07
CA ARG A 17 -7.65 3.93 -2.98
C ARG A 17 -8.91 4.64 -3.45
N THR A 18 -9.99 3.90 -3.69
CA THR A 18 -11.29 4.44 -4.12
C THR A 18 -11.99 5.18 -2.98
N GLU A 19 -12.03 4.58 -1.79
CA GLU A 19 -12.65 5.17 -0.59
C GLU A 19 -11.90 6.42 -0.09
N MET A 20 -10.57 6.42 -0.22
CA MET A 20 -9.71 7.49 0.30
C MET A 20 -9.41 8.58 -0.73
N HIS A 21 -10.00 8.54 -1.94
CA HIS A 21 -9.62 9.46 -3.02
C HIS A 21 -9.80 10.94 -2.64
N ASP A 22 -10.85 11.28 -1.87
CA ASP A 22 -11.11 12.64 -1.38
C ASP A 22 -10.20 13.07 -0.21
N LYS A 23 -9.43 12.12 0.34
CA LYS A 23 -8.56 12.31 1.52
C LYS A 23 -7.08 12.28 1.17
N MET A 24 -6.75 11.87 -0.05
CA MET A 24 -5.38 11.80 -0.56
C MET A 24 -5.16 12.93 -1.56
N ASP A 25 -3.98 13.52 -1.54
CA ASP A 25 -3.60 14.41 -2.62
C ASP A 25 -3.25 13.61 -3.90
N ASN A 26 -3.15 14.32 -5.03
CA ASN A 26 -2.86 13.69 -6.32
C ASN A 26 -1.55 12.90 -6.30
N SER A 27 -0.53 13.36 -5.58
CA SER A 27 0.77 12.69 -5.51
C SER A 27 0.70 11.39 -4.73
N GLN A 28 -0.08 11.35 -3.65
CA GLN A 28 -0.33 10.16 -2.85
C GLN A 28 -1.13 9.13 -3.63
N LEU A 29 -2.14 9.57 -4.39
CA LEU A 29 -2.93 8.70 -5.27
C LEU A 29 -2.08 8.08 -6.38
N GLU A 30 -1.26 8.90 -7.05
CA GLU A 30 -0.35 8.43 -8.09
C GLU A 30 0.68 7.41 -7.54
N ASN A 31 1.21 7.67 -6.34
CA ASN A 31 2.14 6.74 -5.70
C ASN A 31 1.45 5.41 -5.36
N LEU A 32 0.25 5.45 -4.79
CA LEU A 32 -0.53 4.24 -4.48
C LEU A 32 -0.88 3.46 -5.75
N ASP A 33 -1.32 4.13 -6.81
CA ASP A 33 -1.60 3.51 -8.12
C ASP A 33 -0.35 2.85 -8.72
N SER A 34 0.81 3.50 -8.60
CA SER A 34 2.10 2.94 -9.04
C SER A 34 2.48 1.69 -8.25
N VAL A 35 2.33 1.71 -6.94
CA VAL A 35 2.65 0.56 -6.07
C VAL A 35 1.71 -0.61 -6.33
N ILE A 36 0.40 -0.36 -6.53
CA ILE A 36 -0.59 -1.38 -6.89
C ILE A 36 -0.17 -2.09 -8.20
N ARG A 37 0.20 -1.34 -9.24
CA ARG A 37 0.66 -1.94 -10.52
C ARG A 37 1.91 -2.80 -10.34
N GLN A 38 2.83 -2.38 -9.48
CA GLN A 38 4.04 -3.15 -9.19
C GLN A 38 3.72 -4.43 -8.41
N LEU A 39 2.75 -4.40 -7.48
CA LEU A 39 2.30 -5.58 -6.74
C LEU A 39 1.64 -6.62 -7.64
N GLU A 40 0.90 -6.21 -8.68
CA GLU A 40 0.24 -7.11 -9.63
C GLU A 40 1.22 -8.02 -10.40
N VAL A 41 2.44 -7.52 -10.64
CA VAL A 41 3.47 -8.23 -11.39
C VAL A 41 4.60 -8.78 -10.51
N ALA A 42 4.57 -8.50 -9.21
CA ALA A 42 5.61 -8.92 -8.28
C ALA A 42 5.66 -10.45 -8.15
N GLN A 43 6.88 -11.00 -8.19
CA GLN A 43 7.10 -12.45 -8.11
C GLN A 43 7.84 -12.88 -6.84
N SER A 44 8.67 -12.01 -6.28
CA SER A 44 9.45 -12.35 -5.08
C SER A 44 8.75 -11.86 -3.80
N GLN A 45 8.84 -12.67 -2.75
CA GLN A 45 8.25 -12.33 -1.46
C GLN A 45 8.86 -11.05 -0.85
N SER A 46 10.18 -10.84 -1.02
CA SER A 46 10.85 -9.62 -0.55
C SER A 46 10.32 -8.37 -1.24
N GLN A 47 10.15 -8.43 -2.57
CA GLN A 47 9.58 -7.33 -3.35
C GLN A 47 8.12 -7.06 -2.95
N ILE A 48 7.33 -8.11 -2.74
CA ILE A 48 5.94 -7.98 -2.27
C ILE A 48 5.89 -7.24 -0.93
N LEU A 49 6.72 -7.65 0.04
CA LEU A 49 6.76 -7.03 1.36
C LEU A 49 7.20 -5.56 1.31
N GLU A 50 8.20 -5.25 0.50
CA GLU A 50 8.67 -3.86 0.29
C GLU A 50 7.55 -3.00 -0.31
N LEU A 51 6.88 -3.50 -1.35
CA LEU A 51 5.79 -2.79 -2.01
C LEU A 51 4.56 -2.61 -1.10
N LEU A 52 4.21 -3.61 -0.30
CA LEU A 52 3.15 -3.47 0.70
C LEU A 52 3.49 -2.38 1.72
N GLY A 53 4.74 -2.30 2.18
CA GLY A 53 5.20 -1.21 3.03
C GLY A 53 5.00 0.17 2.38
N LYS A 54 5.38 0.30 1.11
CA LYS A 54 5.20 1.54 0.33
C LYS A 54 3.72 1.91 0.12
N ALA A 55 2.85 0.92 -0.08
CA ALA A 55 1.41 1.15 -0.19
C ALA A 55 0.85 1.72 1.12
N LEU A 56 1.23 1.12 2.26
CA LEU A 56 0.81 1.55 3.58
C LEU A 56 1.31 2.96 3.95
N SER A 57 2.56 3.29 3.59
CA SER A 57 3.11 4.63 3.82
C SER A 57 2.46 5.73 2.98
N SER A 58 1.78 5.36 1.88
CA SER A 58 1.08 6.32 1.03
C SER A 58 -0.26 6.77 1.61
N ILE A 59 -0.76 6.08 2.65
CA ILE A 59 -2.05 6.36 3.26
C ILE A 59 -1.85 7.33 4.44
N PRO A 60 -2.47 8.53 4.42
CA PRO A 60 -2.17 9.61 5.35
C PRO A 60 -2.27 9.27 6.85
N TRP A 61 -3.18 8.36 7.23
CA TRP A 61 -3.39 7.98 8.63
C TRP A 61 -2.56 6.77 9.04
N ILE A 62 -2.31 5.84 8.12
CA ILE A 62 -1.44 4.69 8.39
C ILE A 62 0.01 5.14 8.48
N TYR A 63 0.43 6.11 7.66
CA TYR A 63 1.73 6.74 7.79
C TYR A 63 1.94 7.32 9.20
N LYS A 64 0.96 8.07 9.73
CA LYS A 64 1.03 8.62 11.09
C LYS A 64 1.09 7.54 12.16
N ILE A 65 0.34 6.45 12.01
CA ILE A 65 0.38 5.32 12.94
C ILE A 65 1.75 4.62 12.89
N ILE A 66 2.27 4.34 11.69
CA ILE A 66 3.60 3.73 11.51
C ILE A 66 4.69 4.63 12.07
N GLU A 67 4.64 5.93 11.81
CA GLU A 67 5.57 6.91 12.37
C GLU A 67 5.51 6.92 13.91
N HIS A 68 4.31 6.97 14.49
CA HIS A 68 4.14 6.87 15.94
C HIS A 68 4.67 5.56 16.54
N LEU A 69 4.46 4.42 15.85
CA LEU A 69 4.94 3.11 16.30
C LEU A 69 6.46 2.95 16.12
N SER A 70 7.05 3.60 15.13
CA SER A 70 8.50 3.59 14.88
C SER A 70 9.29 4.49 15.83
N LEU A 71 8.61 5.43 16.50
CA LEU A 71 9.14 6.34 17.50
C LEU A 71 9.00 5.82 18.94
N LEU A 72 8.39 4.65 19.14
CA LEU A 72 8.37 3.98 20.45
C LEU A 72 9.74 3.32 20.71
N PRO A 73 10.38 3.57 21.87
CA PRO A 73 11.69 3.03 22.23
C PRO A 73 11.69 1.52 22.48
#